data_AF-A0A354A5X0-F1
#
_entry.id   AF-A0A354A5X0-F1
#
_cell.length_a   1.000
_cell.length_b   1.000
_cell.length_c   1.000
_cell.angle_alpha   90.00
_cell.angle_beta   90.00
_cell.angle_gamma   90.00
#
_symmetry.space_group_name_H-M   'P 1'
#
loop_
_entity.id
_entity.type
_entity.pdbx_description
1 polymer ?
#
loop_
_entity_poly.entity_id
_entity_poly.type
_entity_poly.pdbx_seq_one_letter_code
_entity_poly.pdbx_strand_id
1 'polypeptide(L)'
;MQKRLISILCAAMLLVIISFSYGHASTTTVTLDGIANAGWWADDLTSTYLYVKDKADDSYFFQWRYGSSPALPWSNLTDLITYLNSQGFDWWLESGGDPFGAPSSPIWTSVFLAKGLYEVSLAPDSEAYNLSDYWGENHWNAYVQMYAAYGDGFNYGEGSDITDTKDNALNYYRANVDGMTISLKEDTNLYFYINDTNSIDNAGSVKLNVSVVPEPGQVVLFVTGAILLVVWHQRRKCYSC
;
A
#
# COMPACT_ATOMS: atom_id res chain seq x y z
N MET A 1 -3.66 -23.04 -50.34
CA MET A 1 -2.79 -22.59 -49.23
C MET A 1 -3.30 -21.31 -48.56
N GLN A 2 -3.70 -20.28 -49.29
CA GLN A 2 -4.15 -18.98 -48.76
C GLN A 2 -5.27 -19.05 -47.69
N LYS A 3 -6.28 -19.92 -47.88
CA LYS A 3 -7.39 -20.11 -46.91
C LYS A 3 -6.96 -20.71 -45.56
N ARG A 4 -5.91 -21.55 -45.52
CA ARG A 4 -5.35 -22.11 -44.26
C ARG A 4 -4.54 -21.06 -43.51
N LEU A 5 -3.77 -20.24 -44.25
CA LEU A 5 -2.99 -19.14 -43.67
C LEU A 5 -3.87 -18.10 -42.97
N ILE A 6 -5.00 -17.72 -43.58
CA ILE A 6 -5.93 -16.73 -43.00
C ILE A 6 -6.58 -17.27 -41.72
N SER A 7 -6.96 -18.54 -41.67
CA SER A 7 -7.52 -19.15 -40.46
C SER A 7 -6.52 -19.28 -39.32
N ILE A 8 -5.24 -19.55 -39.62
CA ILE A 8 -4.17 -19.55 -38.62
C ILE A 8 -3.91 -18.12 -38.12
N LEU A 9 -3.93 -17.12 -39.01
CA LEU A 9 -3.75 -15.71 -38.65
C LEU A 9 -4.88 -15.21 -37.73
N CYS A 10 -6.14 -15.57 -37.99
CA CYS A 10 -7.27 -15.21 -37.14
C CYS A 10 -7.23 -15.91 -35.77
N ALA A 11 -6.84 -17.18 -35.72
CA ALA A 11 -6.68 -17.90 -34.45
C ALA A 11 -5.53 -17.31 -33.62
N ALA A 12 -4.42 -16.95 -34.27
CA ALA A 12 -3.31 -16.25 -33.65
C ALA A 12 -3.71 -14.84 -33.16
N MET A 13 -4.45 -14.07 -33.97
CA MET A 13 -4.98 -12.76 -33.53
C MET A 13 -5.96 -12.88 -32.35
N LEU A 14 -6.84 -13.89 -32.32
CA LEU A 14 -7.73 -14.12 -31.19
C LEU A 14 -6.96 -14.49 -29.92
N LEU A 15 -5.95 -15.35 -30.02
CA LEU A 15 -5.04 -15.67 -28.91
C LEU A 15 -4.27 -14.43 -28.42
N VAL A 16 -3.79 -13.61 -29.35
CA VAL A 16 -3.10 -12.35 -29.05
C VAL A 16 -4.05 -11.34 -28.40
N ILE A 17 -5.28 -11.18 -28.90
CA ILE A 17 -6.30 -10.29 -28.33
C ILE A 17 -6.74 -10.76 -26.93
N ILE A 18 -6.85 -12.08 -26.71
CA ILE A 18 -7.04 -12.65 -25.36
C ILE A 18 -5.87 -12.20 -24.46
N SER A 19 -4.62 -12.39 -24.89
CA SER A 19 -3.46 -11.92 -24.10
C SER A 19 -3.46 -10.40 -23.87
N PHE A 20 -3.95 -9.58 -24.81
CA PHE A 20 -4.06 -8.13 -24.67
C PHE A 20 -5.21 -7.68 -23.75
N SER A 21 -6.34 -8.39 -23.73
CA SER A 21 -7.44 -8.13 -22.79
C SER A 21 -7.08 -8.52 -21.35
N TYR A 22 -6.15 -9.46 -21.15
CA TYR A 22 -5.55 -9.79 -19.85
C TYR A 22 -4.31 -8.93 -19.51
N GLY A 23 -3.67 -8.32 -20.51
CA GLY A 23 -2.46 -7.51 -20.34
C GLY A 23 -2.69 -6.12 -19.73
N HIS A 24 -3.93 -5.76 -19.43
CA HIS A 24 -4.30 -4.50 -18.79
C HIS A 24 -5.20 -4.72 -17.56
N ALA A 25 -4.86 -5.69 -16.71
CA ALA A 25 -5.27 -5.58 -15.31
C ALA A 25 -4.70 -4.24 -14.80
N SER A 26 -5.59 -3.26 -14.62
CA SER A 26 -5.19 -1.92 -14.15
C SER A 26 -4.44 -2.11 -12.84
N THR A 27 -3.15 -1.83 -12.87
CA THR A 27 -2.28 -1.89 -11.70
C THR A 27 -2.01 -0.45 -11.30
N THR A 28 -2.38 -0.11 -10.08
CA THR A 28 -2.00 1.17 -9.46
C THR A 28 -0.93 0.89 -8.43
N THR A 29 0.12 1.71 -8.43
CA THR A 29 1.21 1.57 -7.47
C THR A 29 1.16 2.68 -6.44
N VAL A 30 1.34 2.33 -5.17
CA VAL A 30 1.30 3.22 -4.02
C VAL A 30 2.64 3.12 -3.30
N THR A 31 3.26 4.25 -2.99
CA THR A 31 4.49 4.31 -2.19
C THR A 31 4.18 4.98 -0.86
N LEU A 32 4.59 4.36 0.24
CA LEU A 32 4.48 4.88 1.59
C LEU A 32 5.88 5.15 2.13
N ASP A 33 6.12 6.38 2.56
CA ASP A 33 7.33 6.76 3.29
C ASP A 33 7.24 6.27 4.74
N GLY A 34 8.34 5.73 5.27
CA GLY A 34 8.40 5.16 6.62
C GLY A 34 8.14 6.17 7.73
N ILE A 35 8.33 7.47 7.49
CA ILE A 35 8.07 8.54 8.45
C ILE A 35 6.75 9.23 8.08
N ALA A 36 6.67 9.80 6.88
CA ALA A 36 5.58 10.69 6.49
C ALA A 36 4.22 9.98 6.37
N ASN A 37 4.22 8.67 6.12
CA ASN A 37 3.01 7.86 6.02
C ASN A 37 2.84 6.86 7.18
N ALA A 38 3.49 7.11 8.31
CA ALA A 38 3.41 6.27 9.50
C ALA A 38 2.79 7.02 10.68
N GLY A 39 1.94 6.35 11.46
CA GLY A 39 1.34 6.92 12.66
C GLY A 39 0.44 5.92 13.39
N TRP A 40 -0.01 6.31 14.58
CA TRP A 40 -0.78 5.43 15.44
C TRP A 40 -2.25 5.41 15.03
N TRP A 41 -2.80 4.22 14.75
CA TRP A 41 -4.17 4.05 14.27
C TRP A 41 -5.26 4.67 15.15
N ALA A 42 -5.00 4.84 16.46
CA ALA A 42 -5.96 5.42 17.39
C ALA A 42 -5.95 6.95 17.42
N ASP A 43 -5.02 7.60 16.73
CA ASP A 43 -4.93 9.06 16.62
C ASP A 43 -5.52 9.56 15.29
N ASP A 44 -5.70 10.88 15.18
CA ASP A 44 -6.11 11.56 13.95
C ASP A 44 -4.97 11.58 12.92
N LEU A 45 -5.13 10.77 11.87
CA LEU A 45 -4.15 10.63 10.79
C LEU A 45 -4.25 11.74 9.71
N THR A 46 -5.10 12.75 9.89
CA THR A 46 -5.26 13.84 8.90
C THR A 46 -4.14 14.87 8.93
N SER A 47 -3.32 14.88 9.98
CA SER A 47 -2.23 15.84 10.16
C SER A 47 -1.11 15.24 11.00
N THR A 48 0.12 15.66 10.71
CA THR A 48 1.31 15.26 11.48
C THR A 48 1.21 15.72 12.93
N TYR A 49 1.70 14.89 13.86
CA TYR A 49 1.69 15.18 15.29
C TYR A 49 2.96 14.66 15.98
N LEU A 50 3.23 15.23 17.15
CA LEU A 50 4.30 14.82 18.06
C LEU A 50 3.86 15.04 19.50
N TYR A 51 3.87 13.96 20.27
CA TYR A 51 3.62 13.97 21.70
C TYR A 51 4.82 13.44 22.45
N VAL A 52 5.08 14.04 23.61
CA VAL A 52 6.04 13.59 24.59
C VAL A 52 5.27 13.23 25.85
N LYS A 53 5.37 11.98 26.30
CA LYS A 53 4.81 11.57 27.60
C LYS A 53 5.91 11.38 28.62
N ASP A 54 5.59 11.70 29.87
CA ASP A 54 6.35 11.26 31.03
C ASP A 54 6.00 9.79 31.31
N LYS A 55 6.99 8.91 31.33
CA LYS A 55 6.79 7.48 31.57
C LYS A 55 6.36 7.17 33.00
N ALA A 56 6.60 8.08 33.95
CA ALA A 56 6.28 7.85 35.35
C ALA A 56 4.77 7.84 35.63
N ASP A 57 4.01 8.69 34.92
CA ASP A 57 2.58 8.88 35.17
C ASP A 57 1.70 8.86 33.90
N ASP A 58 2.29 8.56 32.73
CA ASP A 58 1.64 8.54 31.41
C ASP A 58 0.99 9.90 31.04
N SER A 59 1.41 10.98 31.71
CA SER A 59 0.95 12.33 31.40
C SER A 59 1.72 12.91 30.22
N TYR A 60 1.06 13.78 29.47
CA TYR A 60 1.71 14.50 28.38
C TYR A 60 2.53 15.66 28.91
N PHE A 61 3.86 15.55 28.78
CA PHE A 61 4.77 16.66 28.97
C PHE A 61 4.62 17.70 27.84
N PHE A 62 4.39 17.24 26.60
CA PHE A 62 4.19 18.09 25.45
C PHE A 62 3.25 17.43 24.44
N GLN A 63 2.37 18.22 23.83
CA GLN A 63 1.53 17.79 22.72
C GLN A 63 1.52 18.84 21.63
N TRP A 64 1.80 18.41 20.40
CA TRP A 64 1.74 19.25 19.23
C TRP A 64 1.13 18.51 18.05
N ARG A 65 0.39 19.26 17.26
CA ARG A 65 -0.15 18.84 15.96
C ARG A 65 0.06 19.95 14.96
N TYR A 66 0.28 19.61 13.70
CA TYR A 66 0.46 20.61 12.66
C TYR A 66 -0.72 21.61 12.62
N GLY A 67 -0.39 22.90 12.53
CA GLY A 67 -1.38 23.99 12.57
C GLY A 67 -1.86 24.38 13.97
N SER A 68 -1.48 23.65 15.03
CA SER A 68 -1.77 24.06 16.41
C SER A 68 -0.83 25.16 16.92
N SER A 69 -1.30 25.91 17.92
CA SER A 69 -0.50 26.88 18.67
C SER A 69 -0.30 26.35 20.11
N PRO A 70 0.91 26.42 20.67
CA PRO A 70 2.13 27.00 20.09
C PRO A 70 2.73 26.12 18.98
N ALA A 71 3.57 26.73 18.14
CA ALA A 71 4.34 26.01 17.13
C ALA A 71 5.34 25.03 17.77
N LEU A 72 5.80 24.05 16.98
CA LEU A 72 6.78 23.07 17.42
C LEU A 72 8.08 23.79 17.85
N PRO A 73 8.56 23.60 19.10
CA PRO A 73 9.70 24.36 19.61
C PRO A 73 11.06 23.80 19.15
N TRP A 74 11.10 22.57 18.61
CA TRP A 74 12.32 21.92 18.14
C TRP A 74 12.38 21.89 16.62
N SER A 75 13.60 22.00 16.09
CA SER A 75 13.83 22.03 14.64
C SER A 75 14.04 20.66 14.02
N ASN A 76 14.42 19.66 14.83
CA ASN A 76 14.70 18.29 14.42
C ASN A 76 14.63 17.33 15.63
N LEU A 77 14.66 16.02 15.36
CA LEU A 77 14.61 14.97 16.38
C LEU A 77 15.79 15.00 17.37
N THR A 78 16.99 15.35 16.90
CA THR A 78 18.19 15.42 17.76
C THR A 78 18.08 16.55 18.78
N ASP A 79 17.56 17.71 18.38
CA ASP A 79 17.31 18.84 19.28
C ASP A 79 16.27 18.47 20.35
N LEU A 80 15.19 17.79 19.97
CA LEU A 80 14.16 17.29 20.87
C LEU A 80 14.77 16.36 21.92
N ILE A 81 15.49 15.33 21.49
CA ILE A 81 16.10 14.34 22.38
C ILE A 81 17.11 14.99 23.32
N THR A 82 17.94 15.90 22.81
CA THR A 82 18.90 16.65 23.63
C THR A 82 18.20 17.44 24.73
N TYR A 83 17.08 18.11 24.39
CA TYR A 83 16.27 18.85 25.34
C TYR A 83 15.61 17.93 26.37
N LEU A 84 14.99 16.83 25.94
CA LEU A 84 14.29 15.90 26.83
C LEU A 84 15.25 15.25 27.83
N ASN A 85 16.44 14.83 27.37
CA ASN A 85 17.48 14.26 28.22
C ASN A 85 18.04 15.27 29.23
N SER A 86 17.91 16.58 29.00
CA SER A 86 18.29 17.60 29.99
C SER A 86 17.22 17.88 31.05
N GLN A 87 15.99 17.40 30.88
CA GLN A 87 14.89 17.66 31.83
C GLN A 87 14.93 16.77 33.07
N GLY A 88 15.67 15.65 33.03
CA GLY A 88 15.85 14.77 34.19
C GLY A 88 14.64 13.88 34.52
N PHE A 89 13.80 13.56 33.53
CA PHE A 89 12.72 12.57 33.64
C PHE A 89 12.79 11.54 32.50
N ASP A 90 12.16 10.38 32.71
CA ASP A 90 12.05 9.33 31.70
C ASP A 90 10.89 9.64 30.76
N TRP A 91 11.18 9.71 29.46
CA TRP A 91 10.20 10.12 28.46
C TRP A 91 9.99 9.03 27.39
N TRP A 92 8.87 9.17 26.68
CA TRP A 92 8.53 8.39 25.50
C TRP A 92 7.93 9.31 24.44
N LEU A 93 8.18 9.01 23.16
CA LEU A 93 7.69 9.75 22.01
C LEU A 93 6.57 8.98 21.35
N GLU A 94 5.50 9.69 21.03
CA GLU A 94 4.44 9.23 20.15
C GLU A 94 4.35 10.22 18.99
N SER A 95 4.46 9.75 17.76
CA SER A 95 4.45 10.61 16.60
C SER A 95 3.79 9.93 15.40
N GLY A 96 3.20 10.76 14.54
CA GLY A 96 2.71 10.35 13.25
C GLY A 96 3.04 11.40 12.21
N GLY A 97 3.46 10.96 11.03
CA GLY A 97 3.96 11.82 9.96
C GLY A 97 5.39 12.29 10.21
N ASP A 98 5.78 13.35 9.50
CA ASP A 98 7.12 13.95 9.58
C ASP A 98 7.05 15.39 10.16
N PRO A 99 7.09 15.54 11.51
CA PRO A 99 6.99 16.83 12.20
C PRO A 99 8.06 17.85 11.77
N PHE A 100 9.20 17.38 11.28
CA PHE A 100 10.38 18.21 11.04
C PHE A 100 10.65 18.47 9.55
N GLY A 101 10.26 17.56 8.65
CA GLY A 101 10.51 17.67 7.20
C GLY A 101 9.28 17.95 6.33
N ALA A 102 8.09 17.44 6.67
CA ALA A 102 6.88 17.58 5.83
C ALA A 102 5.55 17.59 6.63
N PRO A 103 5.36 18.52 7.58
CA PRO A 103 4.33 18.38 8.62
C PRO A 103 2.89 18.63 8.16
N SER A 104 2.67 19.16 6.95
CA SER A 104 1.34 19.55 6.47
C SER A 104 0.55 18.45 5.76
N SER A 105 1.18 17.32 5.47
CA SER A 105 0.55 16.23 4.72
C SER A 105 -0.28 15.32 5.65
N PRO A 106 -1.38 14.73 5.17
CA PRO A 106 -2.00 13.60 5.84
C PRO A 106 -0.99 12.46 6.02
N ILE A 107 -1.13 11.69 7.09
CA ILE A 107 -0.25 10.56 7.46
C ILE A 107 -0.57 9.32 6.62
N TRP A 108 -1.44 9.45 5.62
CA TRP A 108 -1.81 8.38 4.70
C TRP A 108 -1.60 8.83 3.26
N THR A 109 -1.51 7.84 2.38
CA THR A 109 -1.66 8.02 0.94
C THR A 109 -2.94 7.31 0.48
N SER A 110 -3.49 7.68 -0.67
CA SER A 110 -4.73 7.07 -1.15
C SER A 110 -4.78 6.89 -2.65
N VAL A 111 -5.56 5.89 -3.07
CA VAL A 111 -5.93 5.69 -4.48
C VAL A 111 -7.42 5.48 -4.59
N PHE A 112 -8.01 6.10 -5.61
CA PHE A 112 -9.40 5.84 -5.96
C PHE A 112 -9.49 4.54 -6.77
N LEU A 113 -10.32 3.62 -6.30
CA LEU A 113 -10.55 2.31 -6.92
C LEU A 113 -12.05 2.11 -7.10
N ALA A 114 -12.43 1.49 -8.22
CA ALA A 114 -13.80 1.07 -8.42
C ALA A 114 -14.16 -0.10 -7.49
N LYS A 115 -15.44 -0.39 -7.36
CA LYS A 115 -15.93 -1.65 -6.79
C LYS A 115 -15.30 -2.84 -7.54
N GLY A 116 -14.79 -3.82 -6.80
CA GLY A 116 -14.24 -5.03 -7.39
C GLY A 116 -13.34 -5.82 -6.45
N LEU A 117 -12.77 -6.90 -6.99
CA LEU A 117 -11.75 -7.70 -6.31
C LEU A 117 -10.36 -7.22 -6.78
N TYR A 118 -9.46 -7.01 -5.83
CA TYR A 118 -8.11 -6.54 -6.08
C TYR A 118 -7.09 -7.46 -5.42
N GLU A 119 -5.96 -7.64 -6.06
CA GLU A 119 -4.78 -8.30 -5.52
C GLU A 119 -3.78 -7.23 -5.09
N VAL A 120 -3.20 -7.41 -3.90
CA VAL A 120 -2.18 -6.52 -3.33
C VAL A 120 -0.88 -7.30 -3.20
N SER A 121 0.22 -6.71 -3.66
CA SER A 121 1.56 -7.28 -3.58
C SER A 121 2.63 -6.19 -3.45
N LEU A 122 3.81 -6.54 -2.99
CA LEU A 122 4.98 -5.66 -3.06
C LEU A 122 5.33 -5.37 -4.52
N ALA A 123 5.62 -4.12 -4.82
CA ALA A 123 6.19 -3.75 -6.11
C ALA A 123 7.58 -4.40 -6.28
N PRO A 124 8.02 -4.70 -7.52
CA PRO A 124 9.35 -5.28 -7.76
C PRO A 124 10.49 -4.43 -7.19
N ASP A 125 10.32 -3.11 -7.18
CA ASP A 125 11.24 -2.11 -6.64
C ASP A 125 10.84 -1.64 -5.23
N SER A 126 9.97 -2.37 -4.53
CA SER A 126 9.67 -2.07 -3.13
C SER A 126 10.88 -2.26 -2.24
N GLU A 127 10.97 -1.39 -1.23
CA GLU A 127 11.77 -1.59 -0.05
C GLU A 127 10.89 -2.10 1.11
N ALA A 128 11.52 -2.25 2.28
CA ALA A 128 10.87 -2.34 3.58
C ALA A 128 11.36 -1.15 4.41
N TYR A 129 10.64 -0.82 5.47
CA TYR A 129 10.99 0.28 6.37
C TYR A 129 11.56 -0.26 7.69
N ASN A 130 12.45 0.52 8.31
CA ASN A 130 12.99 0.26 9.63
C ASN A 130 12.20 1.09 10.65
N LEU A 131 11.76 0.45 11.74
CA LEU A 131 10.93 1.01 12.81
C LEU A 131 11.71 1.76 13.90
N SER A 132 13.04 1.67 13.89
CA SER A 132 13.87 2.27 14.94
C SER A 132 15.28 2.63 14.44
N ASP A 133 15.36 3.09 13.20
CA ASP A 133 16.62 3.43 12.51
C ASP A 133 17.42 4.49 13.25
N TYR A 134 16.76 5.52 13.79
CA TYR A 134 17.42 6.58 14.55
C TYR A 134 18.22 6.03 15.75
N TRP A 135 17.73 4.95 16.37
CA TRP A 135 18.37 4.31 17.52
C TRP A 135 19.49 3.35 17.13
N GLY A 136 19.74 3.17 15.83
CA GLY A 136 20.72 2.21 15.30
C GLY A 136 20.25 0.75 15.42
N GLU A 137 18.97 0.54 15.66
CA GLU A 137 18.35 -0.77 15.71
C GLU A 137 17.95 -1.24 14.30
N ASN A 138 17.75 -2.54 14.13
CA ASN A 138 17.40 -3.15 12.85
C ASN A 138 16.04 -3.83 12.96
N HIS A 139 14.96 -3.04 13.02
CA HIS A 139 13.60 -3.56 13.12
C HIS A 139 12.86 -3.34 11.80
N TRP A 140 13.05 -4.26 10.85
CA TRP A 140 12.53 -4.14 9.50
C TRP A 140 11.16 -4.78 9.34
N ASN A 141 10.22 -4.07 8.69
CA ASN A 141 8.88 -4.55 8.36
C ASN A 141 8.40 -3.99 7.01
N ALA A 142 7.37 -4.60 6.40
CA ALA A 142 6.70 -4.14 5.19
C ALA A 142 5.17 -4.09 5.35
N TYR A 143 4.71 -4.09 6.59
CA TYR A 143 3.30 -4.06 6.98
C TYR A 143 2.63 -2.76 6.52
N VAL A 144 1.40 -2.86 6.01
CA VAL A 144 0.59 -1.69 5.66
C VAL A 144 -0.85 -1.90 6.12
N GLN A 145 -1.37 -0.91 6.86
CA GLN A 145 -2.79 -0.81 7.16
C GLN A 145 -3.52 -0.09 6.03
N MET A 146 -4.70 -0.60 5.72
CA MET A 146 -5.54 -0.07 4.66
C MET A 146 -6.96 0.10 5.17
N TYR A 147 -7.63 1.17 4.76
CA TYR A 147 -9.06 1.31 5.01
C TYR A 147 -9.76 1.95 3.82
N ALA A 148 -10.94 1.42 3.49
CA ALA A 148 -11.82 2.04 2.51
C ALA A 148 -12.53 3.23 3.16
N ALA A 149 -12.83 4.27 2.38
CA ALA A 149 -13.54 5.47 2.86
C ALA A 149 -14.89 5.15 3.54
N TYR A 150 -15.50 4.01 3.19
CA TYR A 150 -16.76 3.54 3.74
C TYR A 150 -16.61 2.68 5.01
N GLY A 151 -15.39 2.48 5.51
CA GLY A 151 -15.11 1.95 6.85
C GLY A 151 -14.63 0.49 6.92
N ASP A 152 -14.52 -0.24 5.81
CA ASP A 152 -13.88 -1.57 5.85
C ASP A 152 -12.35 -1.41 6.02
N GLY A 153 -11.76 -2.18 6.92
CA GLY A 153 -10.31 -2.24 7.16
C GLY A 153 -9.68 -3.50 6.57
N PHE A 154 -8.44 -3.37 6.08
CA PHE A 154 -7.62 -4.44 5.54
C PHE A 154 -6.17 -4.27 6.00
N ASN A 155 -5.41 -5.37 6.03
CA ASN A 155 -4.01 -5.37 6.46
C ASN A 155 -3.19 -6.16 5.45
N TYR A 156 -2.16 -5.52 4.86
CA TYR A 156 -1.16 -6.22 4.07
C TYR A 156 -0.10 -6.76 5.04
N GLY A 157 -0.24 -8.03 5.41
CA GLY A 157 0.61 -8.74 6.37
C GLY A 157 0.28 -8.48 7.83
N GLU A 158 1.29 -8.59 8.69
CA GLU A 158 1.16 -8.55 10.15
C GLU A 158 2.20 -7.61 10.75
N GLY A 159 1.75 -6.64 11.55
CA GLY A 159 2.60 -5.59 12.11
C GLY A 159 3.61 -6.10 13.13
N SER A 160 3.35 -7.27 13.72
CA SER A 160 4.25 -7.91 14.68
C SER A 160 5.39 -8.73 14.03
N ASP A 161 5.38 -8.95 12.72
CA ASP A 161 6.43 -9.67 12.00
C ASP A 161 7.64 -8.77 11.69
N ILE A 162 8.41 -8.47 12.74
CA ILE A 162 9.62 -7.64 12.69
C ILE A 162 10.84 -8.53 12.48
N THR A 163 11.74 -8.12 11.57
CA THR A 163 12.95 -8.89 11.23
C THR A 163 14.23 -8.06 11.35
N ASP A 164 15.36 -8.73 11.56
CA ASP A 164 16.67 -8.08 11.75
C ASP A 164 17.27 -7.48 10.47
N THR A 165 16.70 -7.74 9.28
CA THR A 165 17.24 -7.22 8.02
C THR A 165 16.14 -6.89 7.01
N LYS A 166 16.37 -5.86 6.19
CA LYS A 166 15.48 -5.46 5.08
C LYS A 166 15.11 -6.62 4.16
N ASP A 167 16.10 -7.44 3.78
CA ASP A 167 15.88 -8.57 2.87
C ASP A 167 15.04 -9.68 3.50
N ASN A 168 15.19 -9.94 4.80
CA ASN A 168 14.35 -10.92 5.50
C ASN A 168 12.89 -10.48 5.53
N ALA A 169 12.62 -9.20 5.83
CA ALA A 169 11.28 -8.63 5.76
C ALA A 169 10.69 -8.81 4.35
N LEU A 170 11.40 -8.35 3.31
CA LEU A 170 10.92 -8.46 1.92
C LEU A 170 10.67 -9.92 1.51
N ASN A 171 11.55 -10.84 1.87
CA ASN A 171 11.41 -12.26 1.54
C ASN A 171 10.20 -12.88 2.24
N TYR A 172 9.96 -12.52 3.51
CA TYR A 172 8.79 -12.98 4.24
C TYR A 172 7.49 -12.54 3.56
N TYR A 173 7.36 -11.25 3.27
CA TYR A 173 6.16 -10.70 2.64
C TYR A 173 5.92 -11.26 1.23
N ARG A 174 6.97 -11.38 0.42
CA ARG A 174 6.88 -11.99 -0.92
C ARG A 174 6.49 -13.47 -0.88
N ALA A 175 6.92 -14.21 0.14
CA ALA A 175 6.63 -15.63 0.24
C ALA A 175 5.25 -15.93 0.86
N ASN A 176 4.75 -15.06 1.73
CA ASN A 176 3.60 -15.37 2.59
C ASN A 176 2.41 -14.41 2.46
N VAL A 177 2.62 -13.19 1.95
CA VAL A 177 1.61 -12.12 1.95
C VAL A 177 1.24 -11.69 0.52
N ASP A 178 2.21 -11.66 -0.39
CA ASP A 178 1.97 -11.36 -1.81
C ASP A 178 0.85 -12.23 -2.39
N GLY A 179 -0.04 -11.60 -3.15
CA GLY A 179 -1.24 -12.24 -3.68
C GLY A 179 -2.45 -12.14 -2.76
N MET A 180 -2.36 -11.40 -1.65
CA MET A 180 -3.50 -11.06 -0.81
C MET A 180 -4.59 -10.41 -1.66
N THR A 181 -5.83 -10.88 -1.54
CA THR A 181 -6.97 -10.26 -2.21
C THR A 181 -7.84 -9.45 -1.27
N ILE A 182 -8.26 -8.26 -1.69
CA ILE A 182 -9.26 -7.41 -1.02
C ILE A 182 -10.47 -7.21 -1.92
N SER A 183 -11.68 -7.20 -1.35
CA SER A 183 -12.92 -6.98 -2.08
C SER A 183 -13.53 -5.64 -1.68
N LEU A 184 -13.59 -4.71 -2.63
CA LEU A 184 -14.24 -3.41 -2.44
C LEU A 184 -15.73 -3.52 -2.78
N LYS A 185 -16.60 -3.01 -1.90
CA LYS A 185 -18.06 -3.13 -2.01
C LYS A 185 -18.68 -2.05 -2.89
N GLU A 186 -17.98 -0.93 -3.03
CA GLU A 186 -18.35 0.26 -3.80
C GLU A 186 -17.09 1.00 -4.27
N ASP A 187 -17.26 1.91 -5.23
CA ASP A 187 -16.19 2.79 -5.68
C ASP A 187 -15.74 3.69 -4.51
N THR A 188 -14.46 3.71 -4.20
CA THR A 188 -13.96 4.33 -2.96
C THR A 188 -12.52 4.78 -3.07
N ASN A 189 -12.12 5.70 -2.19
CA ASN A 189 -10.70 5.89 -1.89
C ASN A 189 -10.28 4.80 -0.92
N LEU A 190 -9.26 4.04 -1.29
CA LEU A 190 -8.52 3.17 -0.39
C LEU A 190 -7.35 3.98 0.17
N TYR A 191 -7.29 4.11 1.49
CA TYR A 191 -6.24 4.81 2.21
C TYR A 191 -5.23 3.81 2.74
N PHE A 192 -3.95 4.17 2.73
CA PHE A 192 -2.82 3.33 3.12
C PHE A 192 -1.94 4.11 4.11
N TYR A 193 -1.54 3.46 5.20
CA TYR A 193 -0.57 3.99 6.15
C TYR A 193 0.19 2.86 6.86
N ILE A 194 1.32 3.19 7.44
CA ILE A 194 2.10 2.31 8.31
C ILE A 194 1.62 2.54 9.74
N ASN A 195 1.19 1.48 10.42
CA ASN A 195 0.80 1.58 11.82
C ASN A 195 2.06 1.51 12.68
N ASP A 196 2.43 2.64 13.24
CA ASP A 196 3.56 2.75 14.12
C ASP A 196 3.33 3.89 15.09
N THR A 197 3.73 3.67 16.33
CA THR A 197 3.47 4.61 17.40
C THR A 197 4.47 5.77 17.42
N ASN A 198 5.68 5.59 16.88
CA ASN A 198 6.72 6.62 16.85
C ASN A 198 7.34 6.80 15.46
N SER A 199 6.56 7.28 14.48
CA SER A 199 7.01 7.40 13.09
C SER A 199 8.36 8.10 12.83
N ILE A 200 8.81 9.00 13.71
CA ILE A 200 9.96 9.89 13.44
C ILE A 200 11.33 9.24 13.60
N ASP A 201 11.41 8.05 14.20
CA ASP A 201 12.65 7.26 14.24
C ASP A 201 12.72 6.20 13.13
N ASN A 202 11.72 6.17 12.25
CA ASN A 202 11.68 5.27 11.12
C ASN A 202 12.63 5.70 9.99
N ALA A 203 12.89 4.76 9.08
CA ALA A 203 13.54 5.03 7.80
C ALA A 203 13.05 4.12 6.68
N GLY A 204 13.29 4.50 5.44
CA GLY A 204 12.94 3.71 4.26
C GLY A 204 11.49 3.91 3.81
N SER A 205 11.00 2.96 3.02
CA SER A 205 9.66 3.03 2.42
C SER A 205 9.13 1.64 2.10
N VAL A 206 7.84 1.55 1.80
CA VAL A 206 7.21 0.35 1.23
C VAL A 206 6.38 0.74 0.03
N LYS A 207 6.38 -0.10 -1.00
CA LYS A 207 5.70 0.15 -2.26
C LYS A 207 4.81 -1.03 -2.63
N LEU A 208 3.52 -0.78 -2.77
CA LEU A 208 2.52 -1.79 -3.08
C LEU A 208 1.95 -1.60 -4.48
N ASN A 209 1.78 -2.71 -5.18
CA ASN A 209 0.94 -2.81 -6.37
C ASN A 209 -0.46 -3.26 -5.95
N VAL A 210 -1.48 -2.56 -6.46
CA VAL A 210 -2.89 -2.92 -6.31
C VAL A 210 -3.46 -3.17 -7.70
N SER A 211 -3.78 -4.43 -7.97
CA SER A 211 -4.13 -4.92 -9.31
C SER A 211 -5.55 -5.45 -9.34
N VAL A 212 -6.33 -5.11 -10.36
CA VAL A 212 -7.68 -5.69 -10.53
C VAL A 212 -7.60 -7.20 -10.75
N VAL A 213 -8.36 -7.97 -9.99
CA VAL A 213 -8.58 -9.41 -10.23
C VAL A 213 -9.80 -9.56 -11.15
N PRO A 214 -9.64 -10.11 -12.38
CA PRO A 214 -10.75 -10.25 -13.31
C PRO A 214 -11.85 -11.18 -12.77
N GLU A 215 -13.11 -10.75 -12.88
CA GLU A 215 -14.24 -11.60 -12.49
C GLU A 215 -14.37 -12.82 -13.42
N PRO A 216 -14.66 -14.02 -12.89
CA PRO A 216 -14.88 -15.22 -13.72
C PRO A 216 -15.95 -15.04 -14.79
N GLY A 217 -16.98 -14.22 -14.53
CA GLY A 217 -18.06 -13.94 -15.48
C GLY A 217 -17.59 -13.20 -16.74
N GLN A 218 -16.66 -12.25 -16.59
CA GLN A 218 -16.06 -11.54 -17.73
C GLN A 218 -15.22 -12.50 -18.58
N VAL A 219 -14.50 -13.41 -17.93
CA VAL A 219 -13.73 -14.46 -18.59
C VAL A 219 -14.64 -15.40 -19.38
N VAL A 220 -15.72 -15.87 -18.77
CA VAL A 220 -16.69 -16.78 -19.41
C VAL A 220 -17.42 -16.10 -20.57
N LEU A 221 -17.88 -14.85 -20.41
CA LEU A 221 -18.51 -14.08 -21.49
C LEU A 221 -17.57 -13.85 -22.66
N PHE A 222 -16.30 -13.53 -22.39
CA PHE A 222 -15.30 -13.37 -23.43
C PHE A 222 -15.06 -14.68 -24.19
N VAL A 223 -14.81 -15.78 -23.46
CA VAL A 223 -14.55 -17.10 -24.06
C VAL A 223 -15.75 -17.59 -24.87
N THR A 224 -16.96 -17.46 -24.33
CA THR A 224 -18.19 -17.87 -25.04
C THR A 224 -18.46 -17.02 -26.27
N GLY A 225 -18.27 -15.69 -26.19
CA GLY A 225 -18.36 -14.79 -27.34
C GLY A 225 -17.36 -15.12 -28.44
N ALA A 226 -16.10 -15.41 -28.07
CA ALA A 226 -15.06 -15.82 -29.01
C ALA A 226 -15.40 -17.14 -29.73
N ILE A 227 -15.92 -18.14 -29.00
CA ILE A 227 -16.36 -19.41 -29.57
C ILE A 227 -17.49 -19.20 -30.59
N LEU A 228 -18.49 -18.38 -30.27
CA LEU A 228 -19.62 -18.10 -31.17
C LEU A 228 -19.18 -17.42 -32.46
N LEU A 229 -18.21 -16.50 -32.40
CA LEU A 229 -17.64 -15.84 -33.58
C LEU A 229 -16.90 -16.83 -34.49
N VAL A 230 -16.13 -17.76 -33.92
CA VAL A 230 -15.44 -18.82 -34.67
C VAL A 230 -16.45 -19.75 -35.35
N VAL A 231 -17.49 -20.19 -34.64
CA VAL A 231 -18.54 -21.07 -35.19
C VAL A 231 -19.32 -20.37 -36.31
N TRP A 232 -19.66 -19.10 -36.14
CA TRP A 232 -20.35 -18.32 -37.18
C TRP A 232 -19.50 -18.14 -38.44
N HIS A 233 -18.20 -17.85 -38.27
CA HIS A 233 -17.26 -17.74 -39.39
C HIS A 233 -17.11 -19.08 -40.14
N GLN A 234 -17.08 -20.21 -39.43
CA GLN A 234 -17.05 -21.53 -40.06
C GLN A 234 -18.34 -21.85 -40.83
N ARG A 235 -19.52 -21.51 -40.27
CA ARG A 235 -20.80 -21.72 -40.97
C ARG A 235 -20.90 -20.91 -42.26
N ARG A 236 -20.45 -19.64 -42.29
CA ARG A 236 -20.43 -18.84 -43.54
C ARG A 236 -19.63 -19.47 -44.67
N LYS A 237 -18.55 -20.20 -44.36
CA LYS A 237 -17.76 -20.94 -45.38
C LYS A 237 -18.50 -22.13 -45.99
N CYS A 238 -19.44 -22.74 -45.26
CA CYS A 238 -20.25 -23.85 -45.77
C CYS A 238 -21.41 -23.40 -46.67
N TYR A 239 -21.93 -22.18 -46.48
CA TYR A 239 -23.03 -21.62 -47.29
C TYR A 239 -22.57 -20.83 -48.52
N SER A 240 -21.26 -20.75 -48.77
CA SER A 240 -20.67 -20.08 -49.95
C SER A 240 -20.05 -21.07 -50.95
N CYS A 241 -20.48 -22.34 -50.90
CA CYS A 241 -20.25 -23.37 -51.91
C CYS A 241 -21.54 -23.64 -52.68
#